data_AF-A0A820RHL9-F1
#
_entry.id   AF-A0A820RHL9-F1
#
_cell.length_a   1.000
_cell.length_b   1.000
_cell.length_c   1.000
_cell.angle_alpha   90.00
_cell.angle_beta   90.00
_cell.angle_gamma   90.00
#
_symmetry.space_group_name_H-M   'P 1'
#
loop_
_entity.id
_entity.type
_entity.pdbx_description
1 polymer ?
#
loop_
_entity_poly.entity_id
_entity_poly.type
_entity_poly.pdbx_seq_one_letter_code
_entity_poly.pdbx_strand_id
1 'polypeptide(L)'
;MGTKLSDDIFDFCQRFHNLNLSDTEFSLVLPLHMCYNDSNVDDETRQMLRSCYLYALYMELCQNRGEIEGKIMCSKILQVLELLIPLTELYGQKAATCV
;
A
#
# COMPACT_ATOMS: atom_id res chain seq x y z
N MET A 1 -8.58 14.95 20.93
CA MET A 1 -8.89 13.96 19.88
C MET A 1 -8.11 14.14 18.57
N GLY A 2 -7.26 15.18 18.42
CA GLY A 2 -6.44 15.38 17.21
C GLY A 2 -5.07 14.69 17.17
N THR A 3 -4.66 13.99 18.23
CA THR A 3 -3.29 13.43 18.36
C THR A 3 -3.16 12.02 17.77
N LYS A 4 -4.15 11.14 17.97
CA LYS A 4 -4.03 9.74 17.51
C LYS A 4 -3.91 9.61 15.98
N LEU A 5 -4.68 10.38 15.22
CA LEU A 5 -4.59 10.34 13.75
C LEU A 5 -3.23 10.84 13.25
N SER A 6 -2.74 11.95 13.80
CA SER A 6 -1.44 12.48 13.40
C SER A 6 -0.33 11.50 13.74
N ASP A 7 -0.44 10.81 14.88
CA ASP A 7 0.52 9.79 15.31
C ASP A 7 0.48 8.57 14.37
N ASP A 8 -0.71 8.08 14.00
CA ASP A 8 -0.88 6.93 13.08
C ASP A 8 -0.40 7.27 11.65
N ILE A 9 -0.68 8.49 11.15
CA ILE A 9 -0.17 8.97 9.86
C ILE A 9 1.36 9.11 9.91
N PHE A 10 1.90 9.65 11.01
CA PHE A 10 3.34 9.81 11.17
C PHE A 10 4.06 8.45 11.22
N ASP A 11 3.52 7.47 11.95
CA ASP A 11 4.06 6.10 11.98
C ASP A 11 4.02 5.45 10.59
N PHE A 12 2.92 5.59 9.85
CA PHE A 12 2.85 5.14 8.47
C PHE A 12 3.94 5.79 7.60
N CYS A 13 4.02 7.13 7.60
CA CYS A 13 4.99 7.87 6.81
C CYS A 13 6.44 7.48 7.15
N GLN A 14 6.74 7.28 8.44
CA GLN A 14 8.06 6.88 8.89
C GLN A 14 8.41 5.46 8.41
N ARG A 15 7.51 4.49 8.59
CA ARG A 15 7.71 3.11 8.12
C ARG A 15 7.83 3.03 6.61
N PHE A 16 6.99 3.79 5.90
CA PHE A 16 7.01 3.85 4.45
C PHE A 16 8.32 4.46 3.94
N HIS A 17 8.78 5.57 4.53
CA HIS A 17 10.06 6.19 4.20
C HIS A 17 11.23 5.21 4.41
N ASN A 18 11.21 4.46 5.52
CA ASN A 18 12.24 3.48 5.85
C ASN A 18 12.30 2.26 4.90
N LEU A 19 11.32 2.09 3.99
CA LEU A 19 11.40 1.09 2.93
C LEU A 19 12.48 1.45 1.90
N ASN A 20 12.88 2.72 1.79
CA ASN A 20 13.91 3.20 0.87
C ASN A 20 13.68 2.66 -0.56
N LEU A 21 12.47 2.87 -1.08
CA LEU A 21 12.08 2.43 -2.41
C LEU A 21 12.70 3.35 -3.48
N SER A 22 13.07 2.77 -4.61
CA SER A 22 13.34 3.56 -5.82
C SER A 22 12.05 4.17 -6.36
N ASP A 23 12.15 5.18 -7.24
CA ASP A 23 10.98 5.79 -7.87
C ASP A 23 10.13 4.74 -8.62
N THR A 24 10.78 3.79 -9.30
CA THR A 24 10.10 2.69 -9.99
C THR A 24 9.37 1.78 -9.01
N GLU A 25 10.03 1.34 -7.95
CA GLU A 25 9.41 0.49 -6.91
C GLU A 25 8.24 1.21 -6.25
N PHE A 26 8.39 2.50 -5.92
CA PHE A 26 7.33 3.34 -5.38
C PHE A 26 6.12 3.43 -6.31
N SER A 27 6.34 3.62 -7.62
CA SER A 27 5.26 3.73 -8.61
C SER A 27 4.39 2.47 -8.68
N LEU A 28 4.95 1.29 -8.39
CA LEU A 28 4.25 0.00 -8.39
C LEU A 28 3.47 -0.26 -7.09
N VAL A 29 3.78 0.47 -6.02
CA VAL A 29 3.10 0.37 -4.72
C VAL A 29 1.76 1.11 -4.72
N LEU A 30 1.63 2.20 -5.47
CA LEU A 30 0.38 2.99 -5.53
C LEU A 30 -0.82 2.20 -6.09
N PRO A 31 -0.71 1.48 -7.23
CA PRO A 31 -1.81 0.67 -7.76
C PRO A 31 -2.24 -0.46 -6.82
N LEU A 32 -1.31 -1.02 -6.04
CA LEU A 32 -1.62 -2.03 -5.03
C LEU A 32 -2.55 -1.49 -3.95
N HIS A 33 -2.34 -0.25 -3.50
CA HIS A 33 -3.23 0.40 -2.55
C HIS A 33 -4.63 0.65 -3.14
N MET A 34 -4.70 1.11 -4.39
CA MET A 34 -5.98 1.36 -5.08
C MET A 34 -6.85 0.11 -5.18
N CYS A 35 -6.24 -1.07 -5.29
CA CYS A 35 -6.94 -2.36 -5.32
C CYS A 35 -7.62 -2.74 -4.00
N TYR A 36 -7.49 -1.98 -2.90
CA TYR A 36 -8.18 -2.32 -1.64
C TYR A 36 -9.63 -1.82 -1.59
N ASN A 37 -9.92 -0.61 -2.07
CA ASN A 37 -11.15 0.11 -1.72
C ASN A 37 -12.06 0.50 -2.89
N ASP A 38 -11.84 -0.03 -4.10
CA ASP A 38 -12.70 0.31 -5.24
C ASP A 38 -14.00 -0.51 -5.24
N SER A 39 -15.08 0.07 -4.68
CA SER A 39 -16.41 -0.53 -4.65
C SER A 39 -17.06 -0.70 -6.03
N ASN A 40 -16.48 -0.13 -7.09
CA ASN A 40 -17.01 -0.24 -8.46
C ASN A 40 -16.44 -1.43 -9.22
N VAL A 41 -15.48 -2.15 -8.64
CA VAL A 41 -14.83 -3.32 -9.23
C VAL A 41 -15.21 -4.56 -8.42
N ASP A 42 -15.66 -5.61 -9.12
CA ASP A 42 -15.97 -6.89 -8.51
C ASP A 42 -14.73 -7.52 -7.86
N ASP A 43 -14.93 -8.40 -6.88
CA ASP A 43 -13.86 -8.98 -6.07
C ASP A 43 -12.87 -9.81 -6.89
N GLU A 44 -13.32 -10.47 -7.96
CA GLU A 44 -12.47 -11.30 -8.82
C GLU A 44 -11.51 -10.42 -9.62
N THR A 45 -12.04 -9.40 -10.30
CA THR A 45 -11.26 -8.42 -11.05
C THR A 45 -10.28 -7.69 -10.13
N ARG A 46 -10.72 -7.32 -8.92
CA ARG A 46 -9.86 -6.67 -7.91
C ARG A 46 -8.71 -7.57 -7.46
N GLN A 47 -8.99 -8.84 -7.18
CA GLN A 47 -7.97 -9.80 -6.78
C GLN A 47 -6.97 -10.09 -7.91
N MET A 48 -7.47 -10.16 -9.15
CA MET A 48 -6.62 -10.33 -10.33
C MET A 48 -5.66 -9.13 -10.49
N LEU A 49 -6.19 -7.91 -10.48
CA LEU A 49 -5.39 -6.68 -10.59
C LEU A 49 -4.34 -6.59 -9.47
N ARG A 50 -4.76 -6.85 -8.23
CA ARG A 50 -3.84 -6.90 -7.07
C ARG A 50 -2.70 -7.89 -7.30
N SER A 51 -3.02 -9.08 -7.81
CA SER A 51 -2.01 -10.11 -8.08
C SER A 51 -1.04 -9.68 -9.19
N CYS A 52 -1.53 -9.05 -10.26
CA CYS A 52 -0.70 -8.53 -11.34
C CYS A 52 0.28 -7.46 -10.86
N TYR A 53 -0.19 -6.47 -10.09
CA TYR A 53 0.68 -5.42 -9.55
C TYR A 53 1.66 -5.96 -8.52
N LEU A 54 1.23 -6.94 -7.70
CA LEU A 54 2.10 -7.56 -6.70
C LEU A 54 3.24 -8.33 -7.38
N TYR A 55 2.92 -9.04 -8.46
CA TYR A 55 3.91 -9.74 -9.26
C TYR A 55 4.87 -8.77 -9.96
N ALA A 56 4.36 -7.67 -10.53
CA ALA A 56 5.20 -6.64 -11.14
C ALA A 56 6.17 -6.03 -10.12
N LEU A 57 5.68 -5.65 -8.94
CA LEU A 57 6.51 -5.16 -7.85
C LEU A 57 7.55 -6.20 -7.41
N TYR A 58 7.15 -7.45 -7.26
CA TYR A 58 8.05 -8.55 -6.89
C TYR A 58 9.19 -8.70 -7.89
N MET A 59 8.89 -8.70 -9.19
CA MET A 59 9.89 -8.82 -10.25
C MET A 59 10.87 -7.64 -10.24
N GLU A 60 10.36 -6.41 -10.10
CA GLU A 60 11.19 -5.20 -10.00
C GLU A 60 12.12 -5.25 -8.78
N LEU A 61 11.60 -5.63 -7.62
CA LEU A 61 12.38 -5.79 -6.39
C LEU A 61 13.45 -6.87 -6.52
N CYS A 62 13.12 -8.02 -7.11
CA CYS A 62 14.08 -9.09 -7.35
C CYS A 62 15.18 -8.67 -8.33
N GLN A 63 14.83 -7.90 -9.35
CA GLN A 63 15.79 -7.37 -10.32
C GLN A 63 16.77 -6.40 -9.66
N ASN A 64 16.29 -5.49 -8.80
CA ASN A 64 17.11 -4.44 -8.20
C ASN A 64 17.88 -4.91 -6.96
N ARG A 65 17.34 -5.89 -6.21
CA ARG A 65 17.82 -6.25 -4.86
C ARG A 65 18.21 -7.72 -4.72
N GLY A 66 17.92 -8.55 -5.73
CA GLY A 66 18.05 -10.00 -5.68
C GLY A 66 16.81 -10.69 -5.11
N GLU A 67 16.68 -11.99 -5.36
CA GLU A 67 15.45 -12.74 -5.06
C GLU A 67 15.07 -12.73 -3.56
N ILE A 68 16.05 -12.99 -2.69
CA ILE A 68 15.81 -13.08 -1.24
C ILE A 68 15.38 -11.72 -0.68
N GLU A 69 16.13 -10.66 -0.98
CA GLU A 69 15.80 -9.32 -0.49
C GLU A 69 14.50 -8.80 -1.12
N GLY A 70 14.24 -9.13 -2.39
CA GLY A 70 12.99 -8.78 -3.05
C GLY A 70 11.77 -9.41 -2.39
N LYS A 71 11.85 -10.69 -1.97
CA LYS A 71 10.79 -11.34 -1.18
C LYS A 71 10.56 -10.63 0.15
N ILE A 72 11.64 -10.30 0.87
CA ILE A 72 11.57 -9.61 2.17
C ILE A 72 10.94 -8.23 2.00
N MET A 73 11.37 -7.46 1.00
CA MET A 73 10.86 -6.13 0.72
C MET A 73 9.39 -6.16 0.31
N CYS A 74 8.99 -7.13 -0.52
CA CYS A 74 7.59 -7.31 -0.89
C CYS A 74 6.70 -7.54 0.35
N SER A 75 7.15 -8.38 1.29
CA SER A 75 6.43 -8.59 2.56
C SER A 75 6.36 -7.32 3.42
N LYS A 76 7.47 -6.59 3.56
CA LYS A 76 7.51 -5.32 4.31
C LYS A 76 6.57 -4.27 3.72
N ILE A 77 6.56 -4.13 2.40
CA ILE A 77 5.67 -3.20 1.70
C ILE A 77 4.20 -3.53 2.01
N LEU A 78 3.81 -4.79 1.89
CA LEU A 78 2.44 -5.21 2.20
C LEU A 78 2.05 -4.90 3.65
N GLN A 79 2.92 -5.19 4.62
CA GLN A 79 2.68 -4.86 6.04
C GLN A 79 2.51 -3.35 6.26
N VAL A 80 3.27 -2.50 5.56
CA VAL A 80 3.13 -1.05 5.67
C VAL A 80 1.83 -0.57 5.01
N LEU A 81 1.44 -1.15 3.87
CA LEU A 81 0.17 -0.82 3.20
C LEU A 81 -1.05 -1.23 4.02
N GLU A 82 -0.98 -2.31 4.80
CA GLU A 82 -2.06 -2.71 5.70
C GLU A 82 -2.37 -1.65 6.77
N LEU A 83 -1.41 -0.81 7.14
CA LEU A 83 -1.63 0.32 8.05
C LEU A 83 -2.52 1.42 7.42
N LEU A 84 -2.56 1.51 6.09
CA LEU A 84 -3.43 2.46 5.39
C LEU A 84 -4.90 2.05 5.41
N ILE A 85 -5.22 0.75 5.48
CA ILE A 85 -6.60 0.24 5.45
C ILE A 85 -7.45 0.92 6.54
N PRO A 86 -7.11 0.82 7.85
CA PRO A 86 -7.91 1.46 8.89
C PRO A 86 -7.91 2.99 8.78
N LEU A 87 -6.82 3.61 8.30
CA LEU A 87 -6.76 5.05 8.06
C LEU A 87 -7.73 5.49 6.94
N THR A 88 -7.84 4.71 5.87
CA THR A 88 -8.78 5.00 4.77
C THR A 88 -10.23 4.70 5.14
N GLU A 89 -10.51 3.64 5.90
CA GLU A 89 -11.86 3.28 6.36
C GLU A 89 -12.41 4.30 7.38
N LEU A 90 -11.59 4.75 8.35
CA LEU A 90 -12.00 5.75 9.35
C LEU A 90 -12.33 7.13 8.75
N TYR A 91 -11.73 7.47 7.61
CA TYR A 91 -11.83 8.82 7.03
C TYR A 91 -12.59 8.88 5.70
N GLY A 92 -12.75 7.76 4.99
CA GLY A 92 -13.69 7.65 3.87
C GLY A 92 -15.15 7.90 4.32
N GLN A 93 -15.50 7.44 5.53
CA GLN A 93 -16.82 7.72 6.14
C GLN A 93 -17.00 9.19 6.56
N LYS A 94 -15.92 9.89 6.96
CA LYS A 94 -15.98 11.32 7.33
C LYS A 94 -15.99 12.25 6.12
N ALA A 95 -15.33 11.90 5.02
CA ALA A 95 -15.39 12.69 3.80
C ALA A 95 -16.78 12.63 3.13
N ALA A 96 -17.44 11.46 3.17
CA ALA A 96 -18.79 11.27 2.63
C ALA A 96 -19.92 11.95 3.44
N THR A 97 -19.65 12.38 4.68
CA THR A 97 -20.63 13.06 5.55
C THR A 97 -20.45 14.58 5.61
N CYS A 98 -19.45 15.11 4.89
CA CYS A 98 -19.19 16.55 4.77
C CYS A 98 -19.70 17.15 3.43
N VAL A 99 -20.48 16.40 2.66
CA VAL A 99 -21.15 16.86 1.41
C VAL A 99 -22.65 16.89 1.62
#